data_AF-A0AAU6HKL3-F1
#
_entry.id   AF-A0AAU6HKL3-F1
#
_cell.length_a   1.000
_cell.length_b   1.000
_cell.length_c   1.000
_cell.angle_alpha   90.00
_cell.angle_beta   90.00
_cell.angle_gamma   90.00
#
_symmetry.space_group_name_H-M   'P 1'
#
loop_
_entity.id
_entity.type
_entity.pdbx_description
1 polymer ?
#
loop_
_entity_poly.entity_id
_entity_poly.type
_entity_poly.pdbx_seq_one_letter_code
_entity_poly.pdbx_strand_id
1 'polypeptide(L)' 'MTEPTLTLPVQLTVGEHTVEVGALTLAAGEQVGPNLAALFRQAAAAFEATVEEVKPDGSP' A
#
# COMPACT_ATOMS: atom_id res chain seq x y z
N MET A 1 -0.75 21.51 21.10
CA MET A 1 -1.90 21.43 20.19
C MET A 1 -1.66 20.25 19.27
N THR A 2 -2.61 19.34 19.11
CA THR A 2 -2.49 18.25 18.14
C THR A 2 -2.67 18.86 16.75
N GLU A 3 -1.68 18.72 15.86
CA GLU A 3 -1.81 19.17 14.49
C GLU A 3 -2.93 18.40 13.78
N PRO A 4 -3.74 19.07 12.95
CA PRO A 4 -4.80 18.39 12.22
C PRO A 4 -4.18 17.41 11.22
N THR A 5 -4.66 16.17 11.23
CA THR A 5 -4.28 15.15 10.27
C THR A 5 -5.47 14.78 9.39
N LEU A 6 -5.17 14.47 8.13
CA LEU A 6 -6.12 13.97 7.15
C LEU A 6 -5.80 12.48 6.89
N THR A 7 -6.79 11.61 7.07
CA THR A 7 -6.67 10.19 6.74
C THR A 7 -7.51 9.88 5.50
N LEU A 8 -6.87 9.35 4.47
CA LEU A 8 -7.50 9.02 3.19
C LEU A 8 -7.35 7.52 2.91
N PRO A 9 -8.45 6.78 2.66
CA PRO A 9 -8.33 5.41 2.19
C PRO A 9 -7.72 5.40 0.79
N VAL A 10 -6.80 4.47 0.54
CA VAL A 10 -6.14 4.28 -0.75
C VAL A 10 -6.56 2.93 -1.31
N GLN A 11 -7.15 2.96 -2.49
CA GLN A 11 -7.61 1.79 -3.23
C GLN A 11 -6.89 1.70 -4.56
N LEU A 12 -6.58 0.47 -4.98
CA LEU A 12 -6.02 0.18 -6.30
C LEU A 12 -7.10 -0.54 -7.12
N THR A 13 -7.39 -0.01 -8.32
CA THR A 13 -8.31 -0.64 -9.27
C THR A 13 -7.53 -1.15 -10.47
N VAL A 14 -7.70 -2.42 -10.81
CA VAL A 14 -7.11 -3.09 -11.98
C VAL A 14 -8.23 -3.80 -12.74
N GLY A 15 -8.61 -3.26 -13.91
CA GLY A 15 -9.76 -3.74 -14.65
C GLY A 15 -11.04 -3.59 -13.84
N GLU A 16 -11.72 -4.70 -13.56
CA GLU A 16 -12.94 -4.76 -12.75
C GLU A 16 -12.67 -5.04 -11.26
N HIS A 17 -11.42 -5.19 -10.85
CA HIS A 17 -11.05 -5.50 -9.48
C HIS A 17 -10.59 -4.24 -8.74
N THR A 18 -11.20 -3.97 -7.59
CA THR A 18 -10.73 -2.94 -6.65
C THR A 18 -10.28 -3.61 -5.36
N VAL A 19 -9.08 -3.27 -4.90
CA VAL A 19 -8.53 -3.73 -3.62
C VAL A 19 -8.15 -2.55 -2.75
N GLU A 20 -8.38 -2.66 -1.45
CA GLU A 20 -7.90 -1.69 -0.48
C GLU A 20 -6.41 -1.92 -0.23
N VAL A 21 -5.61 -0.88 -0.43
CA VAL A 21 -4.16 -0.89 -0.23
C VAL A 21 -3.81 -0.49 1.20
N GLY A 22 -4.60 0.40 1.79
CA GLY A 22 -4.44 0.89 3.15
C GLY A 22 -4.97 2.31 3.31
N ALA A 23 -4.46 3.03 4.30
CA ALA A 23 -4.80 4.42 4.56
C ALA A 23 -3.56 5.31 4.54
N LEU A 24 -3.66 6.45 3.86
CA LEU A 24 -2.66 7.51 3.86
C LEU A 24 -3.04 8.56 4.91
N THR A 25 -2.21 8.71 5.93
CA THR A 25 -2.35 9.76 6.94
C THR A 25 -1.35 10.87 6.65
N LEU A 26 -1.82 12.11 6.58
CA LEU A 26 -1.01 13.29 6.29
C LEU A 26 -1.24 14.36 7.36
N ALA A 27 -0.18 14.97 7.88
CA ALA A 27 -0.29 16.19 8.66
C ALA A 27 -0.48 17.43 7.77
N ALA A 28 -0.82 18.57 8.39
CA ALA A 28 -0.86 19.84 7.69
C ALA A 28 0.51 20.20 7.09
N GLY A 29 0.54 20.48 5.78
CA GLY A 29 1.77 20.83 5.06
C GLY A 29 2.58 19.65 4.53
N GLU A 30 2.15 18.41 4.80
CA GLU A 30 2.80 17.22 4.26
C GLU A 30 2.48 17.02 2.77
N GLN A 31 3.46 16.53 2.00
CA GLN A 31 3.30 16.34 0.56
C GLN A 31 2.58 15.02 0.26
N VAL A 32 1.46 15.10 -0.45
CA VAL A 32 0.65 13.93 -0.82
C VAL A 32 1.44 12.95 -1.70
N GLY A 33 2.11 13.46 -2.75
CA GLY A 33 2.78 12.63 -3.76
C GLY A 33 3.85 11.69 -3.21
N PRO A 34 4.85 12.18 -2.46
CA PRO A 34 5.90 11.35 -1.85
C PRO A 34 5.35 10.30 -0.87
N ASN A 35 4.39 10.69 -0.02
CA ASN A 35 3.79 9.79 0.97
C ASN A 35 2.94 8.69 0.30
N LEU A 36 2.15 9.04 -0.72
CA LEU A 36 1.39 8.07 -1.49
C LEU A 36 2.31 7.09 -2.23
N ALA A 37 3.40 7.59 -2.83
CA ALA A 37 4.40 6.73 -3.47
C ALA A 37 5.07 5.76 -2.49
N ALA A 38 5.35 6.19 -1.27
CA ALA A 38 5.87 5.32 -0.22
C ALA A 38 4.87 4.21 0.15
N LEU A 39 3.59 4.55 0.31
CA LEU A 39 2.52 3.58 0.60
C LEU A 39 2.42 2.52 -0.51
N PHE A 40 2.39 2.92 -1.77
CA PHE A 40 2.32 1.97 -2.89
C PHE A 40 3.56 1.09 -3.02
N ARG A 41 4.75 1.60 -2.71
CA ARG A 41 5.97 0.78 -2.69
C ARG A 41 5.94 -0.28 -1.60
N GLN A 42 5.44 0.06 -0.41
CA GLN A 42 5.28 -0.92 0.67
C GLN A 42 4.25 -2.00 0.31
N ALA A 43 3.13 -1.59 -0.29
CA ALA A 43 2.13 -2.53 -0.77
C ALA A 43 2.70 -3.45 -1.86
N ALA A 44 3.41 -2.91 -2.85
CA ALA A 44 4.06 -3.71 -3.89
C ALA A 44 5.04 -4.72 -3.29
N ALA A 45 5.89 -4.29 -2.35
CA ALA A 45 6.83 -5.19 -1.67
C ALA A 45 6.12 -6.32 -0.91
N ALA A 46 4.97 -6.05 -0.29
CA ALA A 46 4.18 -7.07 0.39
C ALA A 46 3.58 -8.08 -0.62
N PHE A 47 3.07 -7.61 -1.77
CA PHE A 47 2.60 -8.50 -2.83
C PHE A 47 3.73 -9.36 -3.39
N GLU A 48 4.89 -8.79 -3.68
CA GLU A 48 6.04 -9.53 -4.21
C GLU A 48 6.58 -10.56 -3.21
N ALA A 49 6.61 -10.23 -1.92
CA ALA A 49 6.99 -11.17 -0.87
C ALA A 49 6.06 -12.39 -0.80
N THR A 50 4.74 -12.21 -1.00
CA THR A 50 3.79 -13.33 -1.03
C THR A 50 3.94 -14.23 -2.26
N VAL A 51 4.54 -13.75 -3.34
CA VAL A 51 4.80 -14.55 -4.56
C VAL A 51 6.04 -15.44 -4.38
N GLU A 52 7.02 -15.02 -3.58
CA GLU A 52 8.26 -15.78 -3.35
C GLU A 52 8.06 -17.01 -2.43
N GLU A 53 7.02 -17.04 -1.60
CA GLU A 53 6.73 -18.18 -0.69
C GLU A 53 6.13 -19.42 -1.39
N VAL A 54 5.77 -19.34 -2.68
CA VAL A 54 5.40 -20.54 -3.45
C VAL A 54 6.67 -21.23 -3.97
N LYS A 55 7.46 -21.78 -3.05
CA LYS A 55 8.38 -22.86 -3.44
C LYS A 55 7.53 -24.05 -3.87
N PRO A 56 7.72 -24.62 -5.08
CA PRO A 56 7.10 -25.89 -5.40
C PRO A 56 7.65 -26.91 -4.41
N ASP A 57 6.77 -27.42 -3.54
CA ASP A 57 7.10 -28.53 -2.65
C ASP A 57 7.49 -29.70 -3.56
N GLY A 58 8.80 -29.91 -3.66
CA GLY A 58 9.37 -30.99 -4.43
C GLY A 58 8.89 -32.30 -3.83
N SER A 59 7.95 -32.96 -4.51
CA SER A 59 7.69 -34.37 -4.25
C SER A 59 8.86 -35.23 -4.75
N PRO A 60 9.20 -36.30 -4.02
CA PRO A 60 10.44 -37.08 -4.17
C PRO A 60 10.58 -37.85 -5.48
#